data_AF-A0A849MBJ6-F1
#
_entry.id   AF-A0A849MBJ6-F1
#
_cell.length_a   1.000
_cell.length_b   1.000
_cell.length_c   1.000
_cell.angle_alpha   90.00
_cell.angle_beta   90.00
_cell.angle_gamma   90.00
#
_symmetry.space_group_name_H-M   'P 1'
#
loop_
_entity.id
_entity.type
_entity.pdbx_description
1 polymer ?
#
loop_
_entity_poly.entity_id
_entity_poly.type
_entity_poly.pdbx_seq_one_letter_code
_entity_poly.pdbx_strand_id
1 'polypeptide(L)'
;MKILLVIIFIFSFGQFLLADESDYAGLNKKIFSVDLFTDSLQKKDVWAKHYGKKNPVFASFLSSFIPGGGQVYNGQYLKSGLFIGGEILLLSATISTANKTNKNELINSKELSVGFLLGLWFSFRTWSVIDAFVSAKDINDQLEKDKLNGFSYIFYPKEESINLRISLNF
;
A
#
# COMPACT_ATOMS: atom_id res chain seq x y z
N MET A 1 16.55 -28.09 5.65
CA MET A 1 15.30 -27.30 5.57
C MET A 1 15.11 -26.29 6.72
N LYS A 2 15.34 -26.65 8.00
CA LYS A 2 15.10 -25.75 9.15
C LYS A 2 15.95 -24.45 9.16
N ILE A 3 17.21 -24.51 8.71
CA ILE A 3 18.12 -23.34 8.67
C ILE A 3 17.70 -22.30 7.63
N LEU A 4 17.12 -22.72 6.50
CA LEU A 4 16.68 -21.80 5.45
C LEU A 4 15.49 -20.94 5.90
N LEU A 5 14.56 -21.54 6.65
CA LEU A 5 13.42 -20.81 7.24
C LEU A 5 13.86 -19.76 8.28
N VAL A 6 14.91 -20.06 9.05
CA VAL A 6 15.47 -19.13 10.03
C VAL A 6 16.14 -17.93 9.34
N ILE A 7 16.86 -18.16 8.23
CA ILE A 7 17.49 -17.09 7.46
C ILE A 7 16.43 -16.16 6.83
N ILE A 8 15.35 -16.73 6.26
CA ILE A 8 14.23 -15.94 5.70
C ILE A 8 13.53 -15.12 6.80
N PHE A 9 13.34 -15.71 7.98
CA PHE A 9 12.73 -15.02 9.12
C PHE A 9 13.60 -13.84 9.62
N ILE A 10 14.91 -14.04 9.76
CA ILE A 10 15.85 -12.99 10.19
C ILE A 10 15.92 -11.86 9.16
N PHE A 11 15.94 -12.18 7.87
CA PHE A 11 15.98 -11.16 6.82
C PHE A 11 14.68 -10.34 6.74
N SER A 12 13.54 -10.98 7.03
CA SER A 12 12.23 -10.31 7.08
C SER A 12 12.06 -9.43 8.32
N PHE A 13 12.63 -9.85 9.46
CA PHE A 13 12.55 -9.10 10.72
C PHE A 13 13.57 -7.94 10.80
N GLY A 14 14.74 -8.07 10.14
CA GLY A 14 15.77 -7.03 10.11
C GLY A 14 15.33 -5.73 9.43
N GLN A 15 14.42 -5.80 8.45
CA GLN A 15 13.87 -4.62 7.76
C GLN A 15 12.95 -3.79 8.68
N PHE A 16 12.34 -4.42 9.69
CA PHE A 16 11.46 -3.76 10.65
C PHE A 16 12.23 -2.93 11.70
N LEU A 17 13.46 -3.35 12.04
CA LEU A 17 14.29 -2.68 13.06
C LEU A 17 15.05 -1.45 12.55
N LEU A 18 15.06 -1.21 11.23
CA LEU A 18 15.71 -0.04 10.62
C LEU A 18 14.73 1.11 10.32
N ALA A 19 13.46 0.96 10.68
CA ALA A 19 12.43 1.98 10.50
C ALA A 19 12.38 2.90 11.72
N ASP A 20 12.97 4.09 11.58
CA ASP A 20 13.09 5.12 12.61
C ASP A 20 11.73 5.60 13.14
N GLU A 21 11.65 5.82 14.46
CA GLU A 21 10.43 5.83 15.29
C GLU A 21 9.79 7.24 15.41
N SER A 22 10.30 8.25 14.71
CA SER A 22 10.07 9.65 15.07
C SER A 22 8.76 10.32 14.59
N ASP A 23 7.86 9.65 13.85
CA ASP A 23 6.77 10.32 13.10
C ASP A 23 5.35 9.77 13.37
N TYR A 24 5.05 9.39 14.62
CA TYR A 24 3.72 8.91 15.03
C TYR A 24 2.94 9.95 15.85
N ALA A 25 2.48 11.02 15.20
CA ALA A 25 1.46 11.89 15.79
C ALA A 25 0.45 12.34 14.72
N GLY A 26 -0.76 11.76 14.74
CA GLY A 26 -1.91 12.29 14.00
C GLY A 26 -2.70 11.26 13.20
N LEU A 27 -3.33 10.30 13.86
CA LEU A 27 -4.26 9.36 13.23
C LEU A 27 -5.70 9.81 13.55
N ASN A 28 -6.39 10.43 12.58
CA ASN A 28 -7.83 10.68 12.69
C ASN A 28 -8.59 9.75 11.72
N LYS A 29 -9.57 9.05 12.28
CA LYS A 29 -10.21 7.85 11.75
C LYS A 29 -11.57 8.23 11.15
N LYS A 30 -11.73 8.14 9.83
CA LYS A 30 -13.04 8.06 9.11
C LYS A 30 -12.82 7.36 7.77
N ILE A 31 -13.07 6.06 7.72
CA ILE A 31 -14.29 5.38 7.23
C ILE A 31 -14.47 5.49 5.71
N PHE A 32 -14.53 4.29 5.15
CA PHE A 32 -14.48 3.80 3.78
C PHE A 32 -15.77 4.07 3.00
N SER A 33 -15.65 4.54 1.75
CA SER A 33 -16.70 4.48 0.73
C SER A 33 -16.10 3.98 -0.59
N VAL A 34 -16.75 2.99 -1.19
CA VAL A 34 -16.35 2.30 -2.42
C VAL A 34 -17.18 2.87 -3.56
N ASP A 35 -16.52 3.60 -4.47
CA ASP A 35 -17.10 3.96 -5.77
C ASP A 35 -16.29 3.26 -6.87
N LEU A 36 -16.91 2.24 -7.44
CA LEU A 36 -16.33 1.33 -8.43
C LEU A 36 -16.61 1.85 -9.84
N PHE A 37 -15.55 1.95 -10.63
CA PHE A 37 -15.54 1.80 -12.10
C PHE A 37 -16.28 2.88 -12.90
N THR A 38 -15.58 3.92 -13.40
CA THR A 38 -15.57 4.29 -14.83
C THR A 38 -14.77 5.56 -15.20
N ASP A 39 -14.51 6.51 -14.29
CA ASP A 39 -13.95 7.83 -14.68
C ASP A 39 -12.47 8.10 -14.30
N SER A 40 -11.76 7.15 -13.68
CA SER A 40 -10.51 7.42 -12.95
C SER A 40 -9.19 7.37 -13.76
N LEU A 41 -9.22 7.10 -15.07
CA LEU A 41 -8.00 7.07 -15.89
C LEU A 41 -7.47 8.46 -16.28
N GLN A 42 -8.30 9.50 -16.23
CA GLN A 42 -7.88 10.86 -16.63
C GLN A 42 -7.47 11.76 -15.45
N LYS A 43 -7.81 11.39 -14.22
CA LYS A 43 -7.69 12.26 -13.03
C LYS A 43 -6.43 11.99 -12.19
N LYS A 44 -5.35 11.54 -12.82
CA LYS A 44 -4.09 11.16 -12.15
C LYS A 44 -3.50 12.29 -11.27
N ASP A 45 -3.83 13.55 -11.60
CA ASP A 45 -3.31 14.74 -10.92
C ASP A 45 -4.24 15.29 -9.81
N VAL A 46 -5.49 14.81 -9.69
CA VAL A 46 -6.47 15.38 -8.74
C VAL A 46 -6.56 14.56 -7.45
N TRP A 47 -6.32 13.25 -7.49
CA TRP A 47 -6.47 12.39 -6.32
C TRP A 47 -5.28 12.43 -5.35
N ALA A 48 -4.08 12.80 -5.82
CA ALA A 48 -2.93 13.09 -4.96
C ALA A 48 -3.11 14.39 -4.15
N LYS A 49 -4.03 15.27 -4.57
CA LYS A 49 -4.10 16.65 -4.09
C LYS A 49 -4.82 16.86 -2.76
N HIS A 50 -5.54 15.85 -2.26
CA HIS A 50 -6.40 15.99 -1.07
C HIS A 50 -5.87 15.32 0.19
N TYR A 51 -4.75 14.60 0.13
CA TYR A 51 -4.21 13.92 1.30
C TYR A 51 -2.89 14.58 1.66
N GLY A 52 -2.78 15.07 2.90
CA GLY A 52 -1.55 15.68 3.43
C GLY A 52 -0.36 14.72 3.40
N LYS A 53 0.76 15.17 3.97
CA LYS A 53 2.01 14.38 4.01
C LYS A 53 1.73 12.94 4.47
N LYS A 54 2.28 11.98 3.74
CA LYS A 54 2.20 10.55 4.00
C LYS A 54 3.40 10.13 4.83
N ASN A 55 3.23 9.17 5.73
CA ASN A 55 4.34 8.54 6.45
C ASN A 55 4.83 7.31 5.64
N PRO A 56 6.05 7.34 5.05
CA PRO A 56 6.57 6.23 4.23
C PRO A 56 6.81 4.94 5.01
N VAL A 57 7.23 5.06 6.27
CA VAL A 57 7.43 3.92 7.17
C VAL A 57 6.10 3.24 7.44
N PHE A 58 5.07 4.03 7.75
CA PHE A 58 3.73 3.48 7.99
C PHE A 58 3.12 2.85 6.73
N ALA A 59 3.33 3.44 5.55
CA ALA A 59 2.94 2.83 4.28
C ALA A 59 3.60 1.45 4.09
N SER A 60 4.90 1.36 4.37
CA SER A 60 5.68 0.11 4.28
C SER A 60 5.19 -0.94 5.29
N PHE A 61 4.93 -0.50 6.51
CA PHE A 61 4.38 -1.33 7.57
C PHE A 61 3.04 -1.94 7.15
N LEU A 62 2.11 -1.13 6.62
CA LEU A 62 0.83 -1.62 6.12
C LEU A 62 1.00 -2.65 4.99
N SER A 63 1.87 -2.37 4.02
CA SER A 63 2.17 -3.33 2.95
C SER A 63 2.83 -4.63 3.43
N SER A 64 3.50 -4.59 4.59
CA SER A 64 4.13 -5.78 5.18
C SER A 64 3.10 -6.76 5.75
N PHE A 65 1.97 -6.26 6.27
CA PHE A 65 0.86 -7.09 6.75
C PHE A 65 -0.06 -7.52 5.62
N ILE A 66 -0.45 -6.56 4.76
CA ILE A 66 -1.37 -6.78 3.66
C ILE A 66 -0.69 -6.25 2.40
N PRO A 67 -0.29 -7.10 1.45
CA PRO A 67 0.23 -6.67 0.15
C PRO A 67 -0.73 -5.66 -0.49
N GLY A 68 -0.21 -4.54 -0.97
CA GLY A 68 -1.04 -3.45 -1.49
C GLY A 68 -1.61 -2.50 -0.41
N GLY A 69 -1.45 -2.80 0.88
CA GLY A 69 -2.01 -2.01 1.99
C GLY A 69 -1.40 -0.61 2.11
N GLY A 70 -0.10 -0.48 1.91
CA GLY A 70 0.59 0.81 1.83
C GLY A 70 0.15 1.64 0.62
N GLN A 71 -0.12 0.98 -0.51
CA GLN A 71 -0.69 1.63 -1.70
C GLN A 71 -2.11 2.15 -1.43
N VAL A 72 -2.94 1.43 -0.66
CA VAL A 72 -4.25 1.96 -0.20
C VAL A 72 -4.05 3.22 0.65
N TYR A 73 -3.13 3.18 1.61
CA TYR A 73 -2.82 4.34 2.45
C TYR A 73 -2.33 5.55 1.63
N ASN A 74 -1.57 5.28 0.57
CA ASN A 74 -1.11 6.29 -0.39
C ASN A 74 -2.20 6.76 -1.37
N GLY A 75 -3.41 6.19 -1.35
CA GLY A 75 -4.49 6.50 -2.27
C GLY A 75 -4.32 5.89 -3.67
N GLN A 76 -3.38 4.96 -3.85
CA GLN A 76 -3.05 4.31 -5.11
C GLN A 76 -3.81 2.98 -5.26
N TYR A 77 -5.15 3.06 -5.32
CA TYR A 77 -6.03 1.87 -5.31
C TYR A 77 -5.78 0.90 -6.47
N LEU A 78 -5.46 1.40 -7.67
CA LEU A 78 -5.17 0.53 -8.81
C LEU A 78 -3.90 -0.31 -8.57
N LYS A 79 -2.83 0.31 -8.06
CA LYS A 79 -1.61 -0.42 -7.68
C LYS A 79 -1.90 -1.42 -6.57
N SER A 80 -2.67 -1.02 -5.56
CA SER A 80 -3.08 -1.91 -4.48
C SER A 80 -3.83 -3.14 -5.01
N GLY A 81 -4.78 -2.95 -5.93
CA GLY A 81 -5.51 -4.04 -6.59
C GLY A 81 -4.59 -5.00 -7.34
N LEU A 82 -3.55 -4.50 -8.02
CA LEU A 82 -2.55 -5.35 -8.67
C LEU A 82 -1.74 -6.18 -7.67
N PHE A 83 -1.35 -5.60 -6.53
CA PHE A 83 -0.65 -6.34 -5.47
C PHE A 83 -1.55 -7.39 -4.81
N ILE A 84 -2.78 -7.05 -4.46
CA ILE A 84 -3.72 -8.01 -3.86
C ILE A 84 -4.04 -9.14 -4.85
N GLY A 85 -4.32 -8.79 -6.12
CA GLY A 85 -4.59 -9.78 -7.16
C GLY A 85 -3.40 -10.70 -7.43
N GLY A 86 -2.19 -10.13 -7.53
CA GLY A 86 -0.95 -10.89 -7.73
C GLY A 86 -0.67 -11.85 -6.56
N GLU A 87 -0.90 -11.42 -5.32
CA GLU A 87 -0.76 -12.25 -4.12
C GLU A 87 -1.70 -13.46 -4.17
N ILE A 88 -2.98 -13.23 -4.45
CA ILE A 88 -4.00 -14.29 -4.53
C ILE A 88 -3.64 -15.30 -5.63
N LEU A 89 -3.20 -14.81 -6.79
CA LEU A 89 -2.81 -15.67 -7.92
C LEU A 89 -1.60 -16.54 -7.58
N LEU A 90 -0.55 -15.96 -6.99
CA LEU A 90 0.67 -16.69 -6.60
C LEU A 90 0.38 -17.74 -5.52
N LEU A 91 -0.40 -17.38 -4.49
CA LEU A 91 -0.79 -18.33 -3.45
C LEU A 91 -1.66 -19.46 -4.00
N SER A 92 -2.64 -19.13 -4.86
CA SER A 92 -3.51 -20.13 -5.49
C SER A 92 -2.71 -21.08 -6.38
N ALA A 93 -1.75 -20.56 -7.16
CA ALA A 93 -0.85 -21.38 -7.97
C ALA A 93 0.05 -22.29 -7.10
N THR A 94 0.55 -21.77 -5.98
CA THR A 94 1.37 -22.53 -5.02
C THR A 94 0.56 -23.69 -4.44
N ILE A 95 -0.65 -23.42 -3.95
CA ILE A 95 -1.54 -24.43 -3.36
C ILE A 95 -1.97 -25.46 -4.42
N SER A 96 -2.33 -25.01 -5.63
CA SER A 96 -2.70 -25.91 -6.72
C SER A 96 -1.55 -26.85 -7.09
N THR A 97 -0.33 -26.33 -7.18
CA THR A 97 0.89 -27.12 -7.45
C THR A 97 1.17 -28.09 -6.31
N ALA A 98 1.02 -27.65 -5.06
CA ALA A 98 1.21 -28.49 -3.88
C ALA A 98 0.18 -29.64 -3.80
N ASN A 99 -1.04 -29.41 -4.27
CA ASN A 99 -2.13 -30.40 -4.21
C ASN A 99 -2.18 -31.36 -5.41
N LYS A 100 -1.47 -31.09 -6.50
CA LYS A 100 -1.39 -32.04 -7.63
C LYS A 100 -0.77 -33.36 -7.16
N THR A 101 -1.58 -34.41 -7.18
CA THR A 101 -1.21 -35.81 -6.88
C THR A 101 -0.89 -36.55 -8.17
N ASN A 102 0.21 -36.18 -8.82
CA ASN A 102 0.70 -36.94 -9.96
C ASN A 102 1.71 -37.99 -9.46
N LYS A 103 1.29 -39.27 -9.42
CA LYS A 103 2.13 -40.37 -8.92
C LYS A 103 3.40 -40.60 -9.75
N ASN A 104 3.44 -40.07 -10.97
CA ASN A 104 4.57 -40.19 -11.89
C ASN A 104 5.49 -38.96 -11.88
N GLU A 105 5.16 -37.89 -11.14
CA GLU A 105 6.09 -36.78 -10.95
C GLU A 105 7.17 -37.16 -9.94
N LEU A 106 8.43 -36.93 -10.31
CA LEU A 106 9.54 -36.99 -9.39
C LEU A 106 9.30 -36.01 -8.24
N ILE A 107 9.33 -36.50 -7.00
CA ILE A 107 9.12 -35.69 -5.78
C ILE A 107 9.94 -34.39 -5.81
N ASN A 108 11.17 -34.46 -6.33
CA ASN A 108 12.07 -33.31 -6.47
C ASN A 108 11.54 -32.19 -7.39
N SER A 109 10.83 -32.49 -8.47
CA SER A 109 10.34 -31.44 -9.40
C SER A 109 9.17 -30.66 -8.81
N LYS A 110 8.32 -31.34 -8.05
CA LYS A 110 7.20 -30.72 -7.33
C LYS A 110 7.68 -29.81 -6.20
N GLU A 111 8.61 -30.29 -5.37
CA GLU A 111 9.21 -29.48 -4.31
C GLU A 111 9.94 -28.25 -4.86
N LEU A 112 10.68 -28.41 -5.96
CA LEU A 112 11.33 -27.29 -6.65
C LEU A 112 10.32 -26.26 -7.15
N SER A 113 9.21 -26.71 -7.75
CA SER A 113 8.17 -25.81 -8.27
C SER A 113 7.45 -25.05 -7.16
N VAL A 114 7.08 -25.73 -6.07
CA VAL A 114 6.47 -25.07 -4.90
C VAL A 114 7.45 -24.10 -4.25
N GLY A 115 8.71 -24.49 -4.09
CA GLY A 115 9.76 -23.62 -3.55
C GLY A 115 9.98 -22.37 -4.40
N PHE A 116 10.01 -22.52 -5.73
CA PHE A 116 10.11 -21.40 -6.66
C PHE A 116 8.91 -20.45 -6.54
N LEU A 117 7.68 -20.97 -6.49
CA LEU A 117 6.48 -20.14 -6.35
C LEU A 117 6.43 -19.40 -5.01
N LEU A 118 6.84 -20.04 -3.91
CA LEU A 118 7.00 -19.36 -2.62
C LEU A 118 8.07 -18.27 -2.67
N GLY A 119 9.19 -18.51 -3.35
CA GLY A 119 10.22 -17.50 -3.57
C GLY A 119 9.69 -16.28 -4.34
N LEU A 120 8.91 -16.52 -5.41
CA LEU A 120 8.22 -15.46 -6.14
C LEU A 120 7.23 -14.69 -5.27
N TRP A 121 6.45 -15.41 -4.46
CA TRP A 121 5.50 -14.82 -3.52
C TRP A 121 6.19 -13.88 -2.51
N PHE A 122 7.26 -14.32 -1.86
CA PHE A 122 8.05 -13.47 -0.96
C PHE A 122 8.68 -12.27 -1.67
N SER A 123 9.20 -12.47 -2.89
CA SER A 123 9.80 -11.40 -3.69
C SER A 123 8.75 -10.35 -4.08
N PHE A 124 7.54 -10.80 -4.45
CA PHE A 124 6.44 -9.93 -4.79
C PHE A 124 5.94 -9.12 -3.58
N ARG A 125 5.86 -9.75 -2.41
CA ARG A 125 5.50 -9.09 -1.15
C ARG A 125 6.51 -8.02 -0.75
N THR A 126 7.80 -8.35 -0.78
CA THR A 126 8.87 -7.37 -0.48
C THR A 126 8.86 -6.21 -1.46
N TRP A 127 8.63 -6.47 -2.75
CA TRP A 127 8.43 -5.41 -3.75
C TRP A 127 7.24 -4.49 -3.41
N SER A 128 6.12 -5.04 -2.95
CA SER A 128 4.95 -4.25 -2.52
C SER A 128 5.26 -3.29 -1.36
N VAL A 129 6.10 -3.72 -0.41
CA VAL A 129 6.56 -2.90 0.71
C VAL A 129 7.42 -1.73 0.22
N ILE A 130 8.41 -2.02 -0.64
CA ILE A 130 9.31 -1.00 -1.20
C ILE A 130 8.53 0.01 -2.06
N ASP A 131 7.63 -0.45 -2.94
CA ASP A 131 6.82 0.46 -3.77
C ASP A 131 5.90 1.36 -2.93
N ALA A 132 5.40 0.86 -1.79
CA ALA A 132 4.60 1.68 -0.87
C ALA A 132 5.44 2.77 -0.20
N PHE A 133 6.67 2.46 0.23
CA PHE A 133 7.61 3.44 0.77
C PHE A 133 7.91 4.54 -0.26
N VAL A 134 8.35 4.14 -1.45
CA VAL A 134 8.77 5.05 -2.52
C VAL A 134 7.59 5.92 -2.95
N SER A 135 6.41 5.32 -3.13
CA SER A 135 5.21 6.06 -3.50
C SER A 135 4.81 7.10 -2.45
N ALA A 136 4.95 6.80 -1.16
CA ALA A 136 4.67 7.78 -0.10
C ALA A 136 5.66 8.95 -0.14
N LYS A 137 6.94 8.67 -0.39
CA LYS A 137 7.97 9.70 -0.54
C LYS A 137 7.71 10.58 -1.78
N ASP A 138 7.43 9.97 -2.93
CA ASP A 138 7.13 10.70 -4.16
C ASP A 138 5.92 11.63 -4.00
N ILE A 139 4.88 11.19 -3.28
CA ILE A 139 3.72 12.02 -2.94
C ILE A 139 4.13 13.21 -2.09
N ASN A 140 4.97 13.01 -1.07
CA ASN A 140 5.46 14.09 -0.22
C ASN A 140 6.30 15.11 -0.99
N ASP A 141 7.19 14.64 -1.87
CA ASP A 141 8.05 15.48 -2.69
C ASP A 141 7.22 16.31 -3.69
N GLN A 142 6.14 15.74 -4.23
CA GLN A 142 5.18 16.47 -5.07
C GLN A 142 4.42 17.55 -4.28
N LEU A 143 3.93 17.21 -3.07
CA LEU A 143 3.26 18.17 -2.20
C LEU A 143 4.15 19.36 -1.83
N GLU A 144 5.46 19.14 -1.68
CA GLU A 144 6.42 20.21 -1.40
C GLU A 144 6.67 21.10 -2.64
N LYS A 145 6.85 20.49 -3.81
CA LYS A 145 6.99 21.23 -5.07
C LYS A 145 5.76 22.09 -5.39
N ASP A 146 4.57 21.56 -5.16
CA ASP A 146 3.31 22.28 -5.38
C ASP A 146 3.18 23.52 -4.47
N LYS A 147 3.63 23.41 -3.21
CA LYS A 147 3.69 24.54 -2.28
C LYS A 147 4.66 25.62 -2.74
N LEU A 148 5.84 25.22 -3.23
CA LEU A 148 6.87 26.14 -3.70
C LEU A 148 6.46 26.88 -4.99
N ASN A 149 5.72 26.22 -5.88
CA ASN A 149 5.27 26.78 -7.15
C ASN A 149 4.07 27.73 -7.02
N GLY A 150 3.66 28.10 -5.80
CA GLY A 150 2.55 29.06 -5.59
C GLY A 150 1.17 28.49 -5.96
N PHE A 151 1.05 27.20 -6.24
CA PHE A 151 -0.23 26.47 -6.21
C PHE A 151 -0.64 26.27 -4.73
N SER A 152 -0.82 27.39 -4.03
CA SER A 152 -1.34 27.44 -2.68
C SER A 152 -2.81 27.07 -2.73
N TYR A 153 -3.12 25.79 -2.53
CA TYR A 153 -4.45 25.41 -2.09
C TYR A 153 -4.60 25.98 -0.69
N ILE A 154 -5.21 27.16 -0.62
CA ILE A 154 -5.76 27.73 0.59
C ILE A 154 -6.68 26.64 1.15
N PHE A 155 -6.19 25.92 2.15
CA PHE A 155 -7.03 25.17 3.04
C PHE A 155 -7.96 26.18 3.69
N TYR A 156 -9.16 26.34 3.16
CA TYR A 156 -10.27 26.75 4.00
C TYR A 156 -10.52 25.57 4.93
N PRO A 157 -10.25 25.68 6.25
CA PRO A 157 -10.89 24.77 7.16
C PRO A 157 -12.39 24.90 6.87
N LYS A 158 -13.04 23.76 6.62
CA LYS A 158 -14.49 23.67 6.63
C LYS A 158 -14.95 23.87 8.08
N GLU A 159 -14.77 25.08 8.60
CA GLU A 159 -15.55 25.57 9.73
C GLU A 159 -16.92 25.91 9.17
N GLU A 160 -17.83 24.96 9.30
CA GLU A 160 -19.25 25.25 9.37
C GLU A 160 -19.50 26.16 10.58
N SER A 161 -19.24 27.45 10.46
CA SER A 161 -19.96 28.47 11.22
C SER A 161 -20.88 29.19 10.25
N ILE A 162 -22.06 28.61 10.05
CA ILE A 162 -23.20 29.28 9.42
C ILE A 162 -23.58 30.44 10.33
N ASN A 163 -23.01 31.63 10.10
CA ASN A 163 -23.52 32.87 10.66
C ASN A 163 -24.75 33.28 9.86
N LEU A 164 -25.90 32.70 10.21
CA LEU A 164 -27.22 33.14 9.76
C LEU A 164 -27.52 34.51 10.37
N ARG A 165 -27.15 35.58 9.67
CA ARG A 165 -27.56 36.95 10.02
C ARG A 165 -28.95 37.20 9.45
N ILE A 166 -29.99 36.94 10.23
CA ILE A 166 -31.36 37.36 9.91
C ILE A 166 -31.45 38.85 10.19
N SER A 167 -31.51 39.69 9.15
CA SER A 167 -31.89 41.10 9.29
C SER A 167 -33.41 41.21 9.17
N LEU A 168 -34.08 41.57 10.27
CA LEU A 168 -35.46 42.06 10.22
C LEU A 168 -35.40 43.55 9.89
N ASN A 169 -35.93 43.93 8.73
CA ASN A 169 -36.24 45.32 8.43
C ASN A 169 -37.61 45.62 9.04
N PHE A 170 -37.67 46.60 9.92
CA PHE A 170 -38.91 47.24 10.36
C PHE A 170 -39.22 48.42 9.43
#